data_AF-A0A934X7L0-F1
#
_entry.id   AF-A0A934X7L0-F1
#
_cell.length_a   1.000
_cell.length_b   1.000
_cell.length_c   1.000
_cell.angle_alpha   90.00
_cell.angle_beta   90.00
_cell.angle_gamma   90.00
#
_symmetry.space_group_name_H-M   'P 1'
#
loop_
_entity.id
_entity.type
_entity.pdbx_description
1 polymer ?
#
loop_
_entity_poly.entity_id
_entity_poly.type
_entity_poly.pdbx_seq_one_letter_code
_entity_poly.pdbx_strand_id
1 'polypeptide(L)'
;MTDVSQRRLDVAGTRSFAAAGAGPARRAALAEFARTWLVDRWADAAQGRPTPGLALAAVGSIARGDAGPLSDYDLVLLHEGRAMSQKDIDRFADRLWYPMWDSGIKIDHSVRTLGQCRQVAGADLSAAVGLLDLSHIAGEENLVAAARSAVAQDWRANARRRLPEVLDAVTARHTRMGDCAHLIEPDLKEARGGLRDMTVLRAMTAAWLADRPHGEVDAAYLRILDVRDAVHMVTGRARDRLGREDHDGVAALLGYDDTDLMLTDLSQAARIVGYALDGTLRRASQSQRARVLRVGPRRPSLEALGYGLFLHDGEAVLGPGVDPHANPTLALRAAGIAARAGVSLAPATLANLAAGCPPLPQPWPADALALFTDLLAAGPGLVGVWEGLDLAGIIEQWIPEWREVRSRPQHNAVHRHTVDRHSIEAVVVAGGLVRDVQRPDLLLLAALLHDIGKVAGAADHAEVGAPVADRILGRLGVADADRALVVRLVREHLTLVELATRRDPHDPATVASLSAAVDGSLETLALLRALTEADACAAGPAAWTDWRAQLVARLTAVGARALRERRAARAVRCGGGRRDQRWRAG
;
A
#
# COMPACT_ATOMS: atom_id res chain seq x y z
N MET A 1 31.84 4.68 14.60
CA MET A 1 30.67 5.14 15.36
C MET A 1 31.17 5.81 16.62
N THR A 2 30.67 6.99 16.97
CA THR A 2 30.97 7.66 18.24
C THR A 2 30.44 6.85 19.43
N ASP A 3 30.93 7.13 20.64
CA ASP A 3 30.51 6.45 21.89
C ASP A 3 28.98 6.43 22.04
N VAL A 4 28.29 7.55 21.78
CA VAL A 4 26.84 7.65 22.01
C VAL A 4 26.02 6.81 21.05
N SER A 5 26.36 6.77 19.75
CA SER A 5 25.65 5.92 18.78
C SER A 5 25.83 4.43 19.10
N GLN A 6 27.03 4.03 19.53
CA GLN A 6 27.27 2.65 19.96
C GLN A 6 26.45 2.32 21.20
N ARG A 7 26.46 3.18 22.23
CA ARG A 7 25.65 3.00 23.44
C ARG A 7 24.16 2.89 23.13
N ARG A 8 23.64 3.62 22.14
CA ARG A 8 22.24 3.49 21.70
C ARG A 8 21.96 2.12 21.08
N LEU A 9 22.87 1.60 20.24
CA LEU A 9 22.76 0.23 19.74
C LEU A 9 22.84 -0.80 20.87
N ASP A 10 23.73 -0.59 21.85
CA ASP A 10 23.87 -1.48 23.00
C ASP A 10 22.58 -1.51 23.83
N VAL A 11 22.01 -0.33 24.15
CA VAL A 11 20.70 -0.20 24.81
C VAL A 11 19.61 -0.92 24.01
N ALA A 12 19.59 -0.74 22.70
CA ALA A 12 18.64 -1.42 21.83
C ALA A 12 18.82 -2.95 21.84
N GLY A 13 20.06 -3.44 21.90
CA GLY A 13 20.43 -4.85 21.94
C GLY A 13 20.22 -5.54 23.29
N THR A 14 20.00 -4.81 24.38
CA THR A 14 19.73 -5.41 25.71
C THR A 14 18.41 -6.18 25.79
N ARG A 15 17.54 -6.06 24.78
CA ARG A 15 16.23 -6.70 24.72
C ARG A 15 16.14 -7.58 23.48
N SER A 16 15.52 -8.75 23.62
CA SER A 16 15.21 -9.61 22.47
C SER A 16 14.33 -8.87 21.47
N PHE A 17 14.58 -9.04 20.18
CA PHE A 17 13.73 -8.47 19.13
C PHE A 17 12.51 -9.35 18.83
N ALA A 18 12.61 -10.65 19.08
CA ALA A 18 11.55 -11.63 18.79
C ALA A 18 10.48 -11.76 19.90
N ALA A 19 10.76 -11.28 21.11
CA ALA A 19 9.83 -11.42 22.24
C ALA A 19 8.64 -10.46 22.12
N ALA A 20 7.43 -10.95 22.43
CA ALA A 20 6.22 -10.14 22.45
C ALA A 20 6.38 -8.92 23.38
N GLY A 21 6.03 -7.73 22.88
CA GLY A 21 6.14 -6.47 23.63
C GLY A 21 7.56 -5.92 23.79
N ALA A 22 8.58 -6.59 23.25
CA ALA A 22 9.97 -6.13 23.40
C ALA A 22 10.26 -4.87 22.59
N GLY A 23 9.56 -4.65 21.47
CA GLY A 23 9.64 -3.42 20.69
C GLY A 23 9.33 -2.16 21.48
N PRO A 24 8.12 -2.02 22.04
CA PRO A 24 7.77 -0.94 22.96
C PRO A 24 8.75 -0.78 24.13
N ALA A 25 9.16 -1.88 24.78
CA ALA A 25 10.09 -1.83 25.91
C ALA A 25 11.48 -1.28 25.51
N ARG A 26 11.97 -1.67 24.33
CA ARG A 26 13.23 -1.18 23.76
C ARG A 26 13.16 0.31 23.45
N ARG A 27 12.10 0.76 22.79
CA ARG A 27 11.90 2.19 22.49
C ARG A 27 11.72 3.03 23.76
N ALA A 28 11.09 2.49 24.80
CA ALA A 28 11.03 3.14 26.11
C ALA A 28 12.42 3.27 26.76
N ALA A 29 13.26 2.24 26.69
CA ALA A 29 14.63 2.30 27.20
C ALA A 29 15.49 3.30 26.41
N LEU A 30 15.34 3.36 25.08
CA LEU A 30 16.00 4.35 24.23
C LEU A 30 15.53 5.77 24.52
N ALA A 31 14.23 5.98 24.75
CA ALA A 31 13.68 7.28 25.11
C ALA A 31 14.21 7.74 26.48
N GLU A 32 14.32 6.81 27.44
CA GLU A 32 14.91 7.12 28.74
C GLU A 32 16.38 7.48 28.63
N PHE A 33 17.16 6.69 27.90
CA PHE A 33 18.57 7.00 27.62
C PHE A 33 18.71 8.40 26.98
N ALA A 34 17.91 8.70 25.96
CA ALA A 34 17.92 9.98 25.27
C ALA A 34 17.62 11.13 26.23
N ARG A 35 16.58 10.97 27.06
CA ARG A 35 16.16 11.98 28.04
C ARG A 35 17.24 12.23 29.08
N THR A 36 17.82 11.19 29.69
CA THR A 36 18.93 11.32 30.63
C THR A 36 20.13 12.01 29.98
N TRP A 37 20.53 11.57 28.79
CA TRP A 37 21.68 12.15 28.10
C TRP A 37 21.46 13.63 27.76
N LEU A 38 20.26 14.02 27.32
CA LEU A 38 19.93 15.42 27.03
C LEU A 38 19.88 16.29 28.29
N VAL A 39 19.39 15.77 29.42
CA VAL A 39 19.43 16.45 30.72
C VAL A 39 20.87 16.67 31.18
N ASP A 40 21.75 15.68 30.99
CA ASP A 40 23.18 15.84 31.32
C ASP A 40 23.83 16.92 30.45
N ARG A 41 23.56 16.93 29.13
CA ARG A 41 24.08 17.99 28.23
C ARG A 41 23.54 19.37 28.59
N TRP A 42 22.29 19.45 29.03
CA TRP A 42 21.74 20.69 29.56
C TRP A 42 22.48 21.15 30.83
N ALA A 43 22.73 20.24 31.77
CA ALA A 43 23.44 20.55 33.01
C ALA A 43 24.88 21.04 32.74
N ASP A 44 25.58 20.39 31.79
CA ASP A 44 26.91 20.80 31.33
C ASP A 44 26.89 22.21 30.73
N ALA A 45 25.89 22.53 29.90
CA ALA A 45 25.73 23.85 29.30
C ALA A 45 25.36 24.93 30.36
N ALA A 46 24.55 24.56 31.36
CA ALA A 46 24.16 25.44 32.46
C ALA A 46 25.30 25.74 33.42
N GLN A 47 26.24 24.80 33.63
CA GLN A 47 27.38 24.95 34.55
C GLN A 47 26.95 25.36 35.97
N GLY A 48 25.83 24.80 36.44
CA GLY A 48 25.25 25.13 37.74
C GLY A 48 24.66 26.55 37.85
N ARG A 49 24.58 27.31 36.75
CA ARG A 49 23.98 28.65 36.73
C ARG A 49 22.47 28.56 36.51
N PRO A 50 21.68 29.48 37.11
CA PRO A 50 20.26 29.61 36.78
C PRO A 50 20.07 29.87 35.28
N THR A 51 19.02 29.27 34.72
CA THR A 51 18.64 29.39 33.30
C THR A 51 17.22 29.97 33.18
N PRO A 52 16.95 31.15 33.75
CA PRO A 52 15.60 31.71 33.79
C PRO A 52 15.08 31.97 32.38
N GLY A 53 13.83 31.57 32.14
CA GLY A 53 13.19 31.71 30.84
C GLY A 53 13.84 30.90 29.74
N LEU A 54 14.53 29.79 30.04
CA LEU A 54 15.00 28.82 29.06
C LEU A 54 14.38 27.44 29.32
N ALA A 55 14.08 26.72 28.25
CA ALA A 55 13.67 25.31 28.33
C ALA A 55 14.13 24.53 27.11
N LEU A 56 14.63 23.32 27.32
CA LEU A 56 14.88 22.35 26.25
C LEU A 56 13.66 21.45 26.12
N ALA A 57 13.16 21.32 24.89
CA ALA A 57 12.10 20.41 24.52
C ALA A 57 12.55 19.50 23.38
N ALA A 58 11.98 18.30 23.35
CA ALA A 58 12.03 17.41 22.20
C ALA A 58 10.72 17.51 21.40
N VAL A 59 10.80 17.25 20.11
CA VAL A 59 9.65 17.01 19.22
C VAL A 59 9.83 15.67 18.52
N GLY A 60 8.88 15.29 17.68
CA GLY A 60 9.07 14.13 16.82
C GLY A 60 9.14 12.80 17.59
N SER A 61 10.04 11.92 17.17
CA SER A 61 10.05 10.54 17.66
C SER A 61 10.49 10.36 19.10
N ILE A 62 11.36 11.24 19.61
CA ILE A 62 11.73 11.22 21.04
C ILE A 62 10.51 11.53 21.89
N ALA A 63 9.81 12.61 21.54
CA ALA A 63 8.69 13.08 22.34
C ALA A 63 7.49 12.11 22.32
N ARG A 64 7.30 11.38 21.21
CA ARG A 64 6.31 10.31 21.09
C ARG A 64 6.75 8.98 21.71
N GLY A 65 8.01 8.85 22.11
CA GLY A 65 8.57 7.58 22.61
C GLY A 65 8.70 6.50 21.53
N ASP A 66 8.74 6.90 20.25
CA ASP A 66 8.85 5.99 19.10
C ASP A 66 10.20 6.05 18.39
N ALA A 67 11.19 6.71 18.98
CA ALA A 67 12.55 6.79 18.44
C ALA A 67 13.18 5.42 18.30
N GLY A 68 13.73 5.15 17.11
CA GLY A 68 14.49 3.93 16.84
C GLY A 68 15.94 4.04 17.30
N PRO A 69 16.71 2.93 17.21
CA PRO A 69 18.08 2.86 17.73
C PRO A 69 18.99 3.98 17.24
N LEU A 70 18.86 4.35 15.96
CA LEU A 70 19.67 5.38 15.30
C LEU A 70 18.85 6.57 14.78
N SER A 71 17.62 6.77 15.26
CA SER A 71 16.81 7.95 14.87
C SER A 71 17.46 9.28 15.27
N ASP A 72 17.17 10.30 14.47
CA ASP A 72 17.60 11.69 14.71
C ASP A 72 16.96 12.26 15.98
N TYR A 73 17.61 13.27 16.56
CA TYR A 73 17.09 14.00 17.71
C TYR A 73 16.58 15.37 17.26
N ASP A 74 15.27 15.56 17.30
CA ASP A 74 14.61 16.82 16.94
C ASP A 74 14.36 17.66 18.21
N LEU A 75 15.09 18.77 18.37
CA LEU A 75 15.14 19.55 19.60
C LEU A 75 14.70 21.01 19.39
N VAL A 76 14.09 21.59 20.41
CA VAL A 76 13.72 23.01 20.45
C VAL A 76 14.23 23.60 21.76
N LEU A 77 15.15 24.56 21.67
CA LEU A 77 15.50 25.42 22.79
C LEU A 77 14.53 26.60 22.80
N LEU A 78 13.60 26.57 23.75
CA LEU A 78 12.68 27.65 24.01
C LEU A 78 13.31 28.71 24.88
N HIS A 79 13.01 29.97 24.58
CA HIS A 79 13.42 31.08 25.42
C HIS A 79 12.34 32.16 25.58
N GLU A 80 12.35 32.83 26.73
CA GLU A 80 11.62 34.07 26.97
C GLU A 80 12.54 35.25 26.67
N GLY A 81 12.30 35.98 25.58
CA GLY A 81 13.18 37.05 25.10
C GLY A 81 13.39 38.25 26.03
N ARG A 82 12.78 38.27 27.23
CA ARG A 82 12.99 39.29 28.26
C ARG A 82 13.76 38.79 29.49
N ALA A 83 13.87 37.47 29.68
CA ALA A 83 14.50 36.89 30.86
C ALA A 83 16.05 36.89 30.75
N MET A 84 16.58 36.78 29.53
CA MET A 84 18.01 36.80 29.24
C MET A 84 18.31 37.64 28.00
N SER A 85 19.53 38.17 27.90
CA SER A 85 19.97 38.87 26.70
C SER A 85 20.15 37.88 25.54
N GLN A 86 19.96 38.34 24.30
CA GLN A 86 20.15 37.47 23.12
C GLN A 86 21.57 36.87 23.08
N LYS A 87 22.60 37.64 23.47
CA LYS A 87 23.98 37.16 23.53
C LYS A 87 24.17 36.01 24.52
N ASP A 88 23.47 36.04 25.65
CA ASP A 88 23.55 34.98 26.65
C ASP A 88 22.80 33.72 26.21
N ILE A 89 21.69 33.89 25.48
CA ILE A 89 20.95 32.80 24.85
C ILE A 89 21.81 32.12 23.78
N ASP A 90 22.42 32.89 22.89
CA ASP A 90 23.30 32.36 21.84
C ASP A 90 24.49 31.61 22.44
N ARG A 91 25.11 32.18 23.49
CA ARG A 91 26.20 31.51 24.22
C ARG A 91 25.75 30.24 24.94
N PHE A 92 24.52 30.19 25.44
CA PHE A 92 23.97 28.96 26.03
C PHE A 92 23.70 27.91 24.96
N ALA A 93 23.09 28.31 23.84
CA ALA A 93 22.82 27.46 22.69
C ALA A 93 24.12 26.84 22.15
N ASP A 94 25.17 27.63 21.95
CA ASP A 94 26.48 27.13 21.52
C ASP A 94 27.02 26.04 22.47
N ARG A 95 27.00 26.31 23.78
CA ARG A 95 27.46 25.35 24.80
C ARG A 95 26.62 24.08 24.85
N LEU A 96 25.36 24.16 24.45
CA LEU A 96 24.46 23.01 24.38
C LEU A 96 24.69 22.21 23.10
N TRP A 97 24.81 22.87 21.94
CA TRP A 97 24.79 22.22 20.63
C TRP A 97 26.13 21.65 20.19
N TYR A 98 27.25 22.38 20.37
CA TYR A 98 28.56 21.90 19.90
C TYR A 98 28.91 20.51 20.44
N PRO A 99 28.82 20.24 21.76
CA PRO A 99 29.12 18.91 22.29
C PRO A 99 28.16 17.83 21.77
N MET A 100 26.92 18.20 21.44
CA MET A 100 25.96 17.24 20.89
C MET A 100 26.26 16.92 19.42
N TRP A 101 26.68 17.88 18.60
CA TRP A 101 27.13 17.60 17.23
C TRP A 101 28.38 16.73 17.20
N ASP A 102 29.33 16.99 18.11
CA ASP A 102 30.55 16.21 18.26
C ASP A 102 30.30 14.79 18.78
N SER A 103 29.11 14.54 19.34
CA SER A 103 28.70 13.21 19.81
C SER A 103 28.36 12.22 18.69
N GLY A 104 28.30 12.68 17.43
CA GLY A 104 27.97 11.86 16.26
C GLY A 104 26.49 11.47 16.13
N ILE A 105 25.62 11.99 17.01
CA ILE A 105 24.17 11.92 16.82
C ILE A 105 23.75 12.96 15.78
N LYS A 106 22.88 12.56 14.85
CA LYS A 106 22.23 13.51 13.95
C LYS A 106 21.14 14.28 14.71
N ILE A 107 21.26 15.61 14.70
CA ILE A 107 20.41 16.52 15.46
C ILE A 107 19.79 17.51 14.50
N ASP A 108 18.47 17.62 14.54
CA ASP A 108 17.75 18.78 14.03
C ASP A 108 17.37 19.65 15.23
N HIS A 109 17.66 20.95 15.16
CA HIS A 109 17.45 21.83 16.30
C HIS A 109 16.96 23.21 15.89
N SER A 110 16.32 23.89 16.83
CA SER A 110 15.92 25.28 16.67
C SER A 110 15.95 26.02 17.99
N VAL A 111 16.22 27.33 17.94
CA VAL A 111 16.13 28.24 19.08
C VAL A 111 14.97 29.19 18.82
N ARG A 112 13.93 29.17 19.67
CA ARG A 112 12.68 29.88 19.40
C ARG A 112 12.04 30.45 20.65
N THR A 113 11.44 31.63 20.52
CA THR A 113 10.39 32.11 21.43
C THR A 113 9.07 31.41 21.14
N LEU A 114 8.12 31.48 22.08
CA LEU A 114 6.74 31.04 21.86
C LEU A 114 6.13 31.69 20.61
N GLY A 115 6.37 33.00 20.40
CA GLY A 115 5.90 33.72 19.21
C GLY A 115 6.46 33.15 17.91
N GLN A 116 7.76 32.82 17.89
CA GLN A 116 8.40 32.20 16.72
C GLN A 116 7.91 30.78 16.48
N CYS A 117 7.63 29.98 17.53
CA CYS A 117 7.00 28.67 17.37
C CYS A 117 5.65 28.78 16.66
N ARG A 118 4.80 29.74 17.08
CA ARG A 118 3.50 29.99 16.43
C ARG A 118 3.66 30.48 15.00
N GLN A 119 4.61 31.38 14.74
CA GLN A 119 4.88 31.91 13.40
C GLN A 119 5.31 30.79 12.43
N VAL A 120 6.26 29.94 12.84
CA VAL A 120 6.75 28.84 12.00
C VAL A 120 5.66 27.79 11.81
N ALA A 121 4.92 27.42 12.86
CA ALA A 121 3.77 26.50 12.73
C ALA A 121 2.66 27.07 11.82
N GLY A 122 2.47 28.39 11.81
CA GLY A 122 1.52 29.05 10.92
C GLY A 122 1.95 29.02 9.45
N ALA A 123 3.25 29.09 9.18
CA ALA A 123 3.80 29.18 7.83
C ALA A 123 4.14 27.82 7.19
N ASP A 124 4.57 26.83 7.99
CA ASP A 124 5.03 25.53 7.50
C ASP A 124 4.24 24.38 8.12
N LEU A 125 3.72 23.48 7.27
CA LEU A 125 2.89 22.36 7.72
C LEU A 125 3.69 21.31 8.50
N SER A 126 4.93 21.01 8.06
CA SER A 126 5.75 19.99 8.71
C SER A 126 6.12 20.41 10.14
N ALA A 127 6.48 21.68 10.31
CA ALA A 127 6.76 22.28 11.61
C ALA A 127 5.52 22.35 12.49
N ALA A 128 4.35 22.68 11.92
CA ALA A 128 3.09 22.66 12.68
C ALA A 128 2.84 21.28 13.28
N VAL A 129 2.92 20.23 12.45
CA VAL A 129 2.71 18.85 12.85
C VAL A 129 3.76 18.39 13.87
N GLY A 130 5.04 18.72 13.65
CA GLY A 130 6.11 18.35 14.57
C GLY A 130 5.99 19.00 15.94
N LEU A 131 5.62 20.29 15.99
CA LEU A 131 5.47 21.04 17.24
C LEU A 131 4.26 20.61 18.09
N LEU A 132 3.30 19.87 17.51
CA LEU A 132 2.22 19.25 18.30
C LEU A 132 2.74 18.23 19.33
N ASP A 133 3.88 17.62 19.04
CA ASP A 133 4.50 16.60 19.88
C ASP A 133 5.44 17.20 20.95
N LEU A 134 5.46 18.52 21.17
CA LEU A 134 6.38 19.14 22.13
C LEU A 134 6.36 18.46 23.51
N SER A 135 7.52 17.98 23.95
CA SER A 135 7.74 17.38 25.26
C SER A 135 8.92 18.04 25.97
N HIS A 136 8.75 18.36 27.25
CA HIS A 136 9.81 18.94 28.08
C HIS A 136 10.95 17.94 28.32
N ILE A 137 12.17 18.45 28.36
CA ILE A 137 13.39 17.70 28.71
C ILE A 137 14.09 18.35 29.90
N ALA A 138 14.37 19.67 29.84
CA ALA A 138 15.08 20.40 30.88
C ALA A 138 14.72 21.89 30.89
N GLY A 139 15.08 22.60 31.97
CA GLY A 139 14.71 24.01 32.17
C GLY A 139 13.24 24.18 32.57
N GLU A 140 12.62 25.30 32.22
CA GLU A 140 11.27 25.66 32.67
C GLU A 140 10.15 24.90 31.95
N GLU A 141 9.49 23.98 32.66
CA GLU A 141 8.40 23.15 32.12
C GLU A 141 7.20 23.98 31.64
N ASN A 142 6.88 25.07 32.34
CA ASN A 142 5.78 25.96 32.00
C ASN A 142 5.94 26.60 30.62
N LEU A 143 7.17 26.89 30.20
CA LEU A 143 7.46 27.47 28.89
C LEU A 143 7.14 26.49 27.75
N VAL A 144 7.50 25.21 27.93
CA VAL A 144 7.17 24.14 26.99
C VAL A 144 5.67 23.88 26.94
N ALA A 145 5.02 23.82 28.12
CA ALA A 145 3.57 23.62 28.22
C ALA A 145 2.79 24.74 27.53
N ALA A 146 3.21 26.00 27.72
CA ALA A 146 2.62 27.17 27.07
C ALA A 146 2.80 27.12 25.54
N ALA A 147 3.99 26.80 25.05
CA ALA A 147 4.26 26.67 23.62
C ALA A 147 3.42 25.56 22.97
N ARG A 148 3.37 24.36 23.58
CA ARG A 148 2.55 23.23 23.11
C ARG A 148 1.07 23.60 23.06
N SER A 149 0.56 24.24 24.11
CA SER A 149 -0.84 24.66 24.19
C SER A 149 -1.20 25.67 23.10
N ALA A 150 -0.36 26.70 22.91
CA ALA A 150 -0.58 27.73 21.89
C ALA A 150 -0.55 27.16 20.47
N VAL A 151 0.43 26.30 20.15
CA VAL A 151 0.52 25.64 18.83
C VAL A 151 -0.69 24.72 18.61
N ALA A 152 -1.09 23.93 19.59
CA ALA A 152 -2.26 23.06 19.47
C ALA A 152 -3.56 23.85 19.26
N GLN A 153 -3.71 25.00 19.92
CA GLN A 153 -4.85 25.90 19.74
C GLN A 153 -4.86 26.50 18.33
N ASP A 154 -3.73 27.02 17.85
CA ASP A 154 -3.59 27.58 16.51
C ASP A 154 -3.83 26.52 15.44
N TRP A 155 -3.32 25.29 15.64
CA TRP A 155 -3.58 24.16 14.77
C TRP A 155 -5.07 23.83 14.72
N ARG A 156 -5.76 23.67 15.86
CA ARG A 156 -7.21 23.43 15.87
C ARG A 156 -8.00 24.53 15.17
N ALA A 157 -7.60 25.79 15.34
CA ALA A 157 -8.26 26.92 14.70
C ALA A 157 -8.10 26.92 13.17
N ASN A 158 -6.95 26.46 12.66
CA ASN A 158 -6.58 26.60 11.24
C ASN A 158 -6.55 25.30 10.44
N ALA A 159 -6.45 24.12 11.07
CA ALA A 159 -6.28 22.82 10.41
C ALA A 159 -7.35 22.54 9.36
N ARG A 160 -8.58 23.00 9.61
CA ARG A 160 -9.68 23.00 8.65
C ARG A 160 -9.30 23.73 7.35
N ARG A 161 -8.88 24.99 7.45
CA ARG A 161 -8.51 25.82 6.28
C ARG A 161 -7.25 25.30 5.59
N ARG A 162 -6.34 24.70 6.35
CA ARG A 162 -5.08 24.12 5.86
C ARG A 162 -5.22 22.67 5.40
N LEU A 163 -6.41 22.07 5.47
CA LEU A 163 -6.62 20.68 5.07
C LEU A 163 -6.23 20.42 3.60
N PRO A 164 -6.52 21.31 2.63
CA PRO A 164 -6.02 21.13 1.26
C PRO A 164 -4.49 21.01 1.20
N GLU A 165 -3.74 21.83 1.94
CA GLU A 165 -2.27 21.72 2.02
C GLU A 165 -1.83 20.34 2.57
N VAL A 166 -2.56 19.80 3.55
CA VAL A 166 -2.30 18.46 4.10
C VAL A 166 -2.53 17.38 3.05
N LEU A 167 -3.64 17.45 2.32
CA LEU A 167 -3.97 16.49 1.27
C LEU A 167 -2.90 16.52 0.16
N ASP A 168 -2.55 17.71 -0.31
CA ASP A 168 -1.53 17.88 -1.36
C ASP A 168 -0.17 17.35 -0.91
N ALA A 169 0.23 17.63 0.34
CA ALA A 169 1.49 17.14 0.89
C ALA A 169 1.51 15.60 1.04
N VAL A 170 0.40 15.00 1.46
CA VAL A 170 0.25 13.54 1.57
C VAL A 170 0.30 12.90 0.18
N THR A 171 -0.49 13.39 -0.77
CA THR A 171 -0.53 12.89 -2.15
C THR A 171 0.84 13.00 -2.81
N ALA A 172 1.50 14.16 -2.74
CA ALA A 172 2.82 14.35 -3.33
C ALA A 172 3.87 13.39 -2.74
N ARG A 173 3.81 13.14 -1.43
CA ARG A 173 4.70 12.20 -0.76
C ARG A 173 4.42 10.76 -1.21
N HIS A 174 3.15 10.33 -1.22
CA HIS A 174 2.77 8.98 -1.67
C HIS A 174 3.13 8.75 -3.14
N THR A 175 2.95 9.73 -4.03
CA THR A 175 3.37 9.61 -5.44
C THR A 175 4.89 9.42 -5.58
N ARG A 176 5.68 10.12 -4.76
CA ARG A 176 7.15 10.03 -4.81
C ARG A 176 7.69 8.75 -4.19
N MET A 177 7.13 8.34 -3.05
CA MET A 177 7.67 7.24 -2.24
C MET A 177 6.99 5.89 -2.52
N GLY A 178 5.82 5.90 -3.17
CA GLY A 178 5.01 4.71 -3.41
C GLY A 178 4.27 4.23 -2.17
N ASP A 179 3.93 2.93 -2.16
CA ASP A 179 3.09 2.30 -1.15
C ASP A 179 3.86 1.24 -0.35
N CYS A 180 4.03 1.47 0.95
CA CYS A 180 4.75 0.56 1.83
C CYS A 180 4.13 -0.84 1.85
N ALA A 181 2.81 -0.96 1.61
CA ALA A 181 2.12 -2.23 1.57
C ALA A 181 2.52 -3.11 0.39
N HIS A 182 2.90 -2.50 -0.73
CA HIS A 182 3.03 -3.22 -1.99
C HIS A 182 4.44 -3.20 -2.55
N LEU A 183 5.31 -2.29 -2.10
CA LEU A 183 6.70 -2.24 -2.53
C LEU A 183 7.53 -3.39 -1.96
N ILE A 184 8.41 -3.97 -2.79
CA ILE A 184 9.40 -4.97 -2.35
C ILE A 184 10.47 -4.35 -1.45
N GLU A 185 10.85 -3.10 -1.71
CA GLU A 185 11.88 -2.36 -0.95
C GLU A 185 11.29 -1.07 -0.36
N PRO A 186 10.36 -1.19 0.60
CA PRO A 186 9.54 -0.07 1.05
C PRO A 186 10.35 0.95 1.87
N ASP A 187 9.99 2.23 1.74
CA ASP A 187 10.35 3.25 2.73
C ASP A 187 9.35 3.19 3.88
N LEU A 188 9.81 2.75 5.06
CA LEU A 188 8.97 2.51 6.24
C LEU A 188 8.42 3.82 6.83
N LYS A 189 9.04 4.97 6.50
CA LYS A 189 8.70 6.26 7.09
C LYS A 189 7.80 7.08 6.18
N GLU A 190 8.22 7.32 4.96
CA GLU A 190 7.62 8.31 4.07
C GLU A 190 6.64 7.71 3.05
N ALA A 191 6.66 6.40 2.77
CA ALA A 191 5.69 5.79 1.85
C ALA A 191 4.25 5.79 2.42
N ARG A 192 3.25 5.55 1.55
CA ARG A 192 1.87 5.33 1.99
C ARG A 192 1.81 4.13 2.93
N GLY A 193 1.06 4.24 4.02
CA GLY A 193 1.04 3.24 5.10
C GLY A 193 2.22 3.33 6.07
N GLY A 194 3.19 4.23 5.84
CA GLY A 194 4.39 4.38 6.67
C GLY A 194 4.20 5.20 7.95
N LEU A 195 5.28 5.37 8.71
CA LEU A 195 5.27 6.07 10.01
C LEU A 195 4.80 7.54 9.91
N ARG A 196 5.06 8.22 8.79
CA ARG A 196 4.64 9.61 8.56
C ARG A 196 3.11 9.72 8.41
N ASP A 197 2.45 8.72 7.85
CA ASP A 197 0.98 8.65 7.79
C ASP A 197 0.37 8.61 9.19
N MET A 198 1.01 7.89 10.11
CA MET A 198 0.62 7.87 11.52
C MET A 198 0.80 9.22 12.21
N THR A 199 1.80 10.01 11.81
CA THR A 199 1.96 11.39 12.31
C THR A 199 0.82 12.28 11.81
N VAL A 200 0.44 12.18 10.53
CA VAL A 200 -0.69 12.93 9.95
C VAL A 200 -2.00 12.53 10.63
N LEU A 201 -2.24 11.24 10.87
CA LEU A 201 -3.39 10.74 11.62
C LEU A 201 -3.47 11.41 13.01
N ARG A 202 -2.37 11.44 13.77
CA ARG A 202 -2.32 12.12 15.08
C ARG A 202 -2.65 13.61 14.96
N ALA A 203 -2.13 14.29 13.94
CA ALA A 203 -2.39 15.70 13.71
C ALA A 203 -3.88 15.98 13.40
N MET A 204 -4.54 15.13 12.62
CA MET A 204 -5.97 15.25 12.32
C MET A 204 -6.83 15.05 13.57
N THR A 205 -6.45 14.10 14.43
CA THR A 205 -7.11 13.87 15.72
C THR A 205 -6.88 15.04 16.69
N ALA A 206 -5.66 15.57 16.76
CA ALA A 206 -5.35 16.75 17.59
C ALA A 206 -6.17 17.99 17.18
N ALA A 207 -6.55 18.08 15.89
CA ALA A 207 -7.41 19.11 15.35
C ALA A 207 -8.93 18.90 15.57
N TRP A 208 -9.34 17.76 16.13
CA TRP A 208 -10.76 17.34 16.23
C TRP A 208 -11.47 17.34 14.87
N LEU A 209 -10.76 16.91 13.82
CA LEU A 209 -11.34 16.74 12.48
C LEU A 209 -11.86 15.34 12.24
N ALA A 210 -11.33 14.38 12.97
CA ALA A 210 -11.73 13.00 12.93
C ALA A 210 -11.24 12.29 14.21
N ASP A 211 -11.98 11.29 14.63
CA ASP A 211 -11.52 10.36 15.65
C ASP A 211 -10.37 9.51 15.09
N ARG A 212 -9.35 9.26 15.91
CA ARG A 212 -8.26 8.36 15.54
C ARG A 212 -8.80 6.92 15.57
N PRO A 213 -8.59 6.14 14.51
CA PRO A 213 -8.78 4.70 14.60
C PRO A 213 -7.84 4.09 15.65
N HIS A 214 -8.37 3.24 16.53
CA HIS A 214 -7.62 2.55 17.58
C HIS A 214 -7.63 1.03 17.36
N GLY A 215 -6.79 0.31 18.08
CA GLY A 215 -6.73 -1.15 18.00
C GLY A 215 -5.75 -1.61 16.92
N GLU A 216 -6.26 -2.14 15.81
CA GLU A 216 -5.45 -2.71 14.73
C GLU A 216 -4.42 -1.72 14.16
N VAL A 217 -4.80 -0.45 14.03
CA VAL A 217 -3.91 0.61 13.52
C VAL A 217 -2.76 0.90 14.48
N ASP A 218 -3.00 0.81 15.79
CA ASP A 218 -1.95 0.98 16.80
C ASP A 218 -0.99 -0.23 16.79
N ALA A 219 -1.51 -1.45 16.64
CA ALA A 219 -0.70 -2.66 16.50
C ALA A 219 0.16 -2.60 15.22
N ALA A 220 -0.45 -2.27 14.08
CA ALA A 220 0.22 -2.11 12.79
C ALA A 220 1.36 -1.07 12.86
N TYR A 221 1.12 0.06 13.53
CA TYR A 221 2.15 1.07 13.74
C TYR A 221 3.35 0.52 14.55
N LEU A 222 3.10 -0.27 15.60
CA LEU A 222 4.16 -0.90 16.37
C LEU A 222 4.96 -1.91 15.52
N ARG A 223 4.29 -2.67 14.64
CA ARG A 223 4.96 -3.59 13.71
C ARG A 223 5.93 -2.86 12.78
N ILE A 224 5.50 -1.76 12.15
CA ILE A 224 6.36 -0.97 11.26
C ILE A 224 7.56 -0.38 12.02
N LEU A 225 7.33 0.10 13.25
CA LEU A 225 8.42 0.58 14.11
C LEU A 225 9.41 -0.54 14.47
N ASP A 226 8.93 -1.76 14.74
CA ASP A 226 9.78 -2.91 15.05
C ASP A 226 10.67 -3.29 13.86
N VAL A 227 10.11 -3.28 12.64
CA VAL A 227 10.89 -3.49 11.40
C VAL A 227 11.93 -2.39 11.21
N ARG A 228 11.56 -1.12 11.38
CA ARG A 228 12.53 0.00 11.27
C ARG A 228 13.65 -0.11 12.31
N ASP A 229 13.31 -0.49 13.54
CA ASP A 229 14.32 -0.69 14.58
C ASP A 229 15.29 -1.82 14.20
N ALA A 230 14.79 -2.92 13.62
CA ALA A 230 15.62 -4.01 13.14
C ALA A 230 16.51 -3.60 11.96
N VAL A 231 16.01 -2.81 11.01
CA VAL A 231 16.82 -2.22 9.91
C VAL A 231 17.99 -1.42 10.47
N HIS A 232 17.76 -0.59 11.48
CA HIS A 232 18.83 0.18 12.12
C HIS A 232 19.90 -0.71 12.77
N MET A 233 19.48 -1.81 13.42
CA MET A 233 20.41 -2.75 14.05
C MET A 233 21.24 -3.53 13.02
N VAL A 234 20.59 -4.06 11.98
CA VAL A 234 21.23 -4.88 10.95
C VAL A 234 22.21 -4.05 10.13
N THR A 235 21.80 -2.84 9.74
CA THR A 235 22.63 -1.98 8.87
C THR A 235 23.65 -1.15 9.63
N GLY A 236 23.46 -0.96 10.95
CA GLY A 236 24.21 -0.01 11.75
C GLY A 236 24.04 1.45 11.30
N ARG A 237 22.97 1.75 10.53
CA ARG A 237 22.72 3.05 9.90
C ARG A 237 21.29 3.52 10.17
N ALA A 238 21.11 4.84 10.23
CA ALA A 238 19.80 5.48 10.29
C ALA A 238 19.10 5.43 8.91
N ARG A 239 18.63 4.25 8.51
CA ARG A 239 17.93 4.00 7.25
C ARG A 239 16.46 3.69 7.50
N ASP A 240 15.60 4.39 6.77
CA ASP A 240 14.15 4.15 6.78
C ASP A 240 13.69 3.21 5.65
N ARG A 241 14.56 2.89 4.68
CA ARG A 241 14.27 1.96 3.59
C ARG A 241 14.73 0.55 3.93
N LEU A 242 13.83 -0.43 3.81
CA LEU A 242 14.14 -1.85 3.87
C LEU A 242 14.63 -2.30 2.49
N GLY A 243 15.94 -2.52 2.34
CA GLY A 243 16.54 -3.01 1.10
C GLY A 243 16.52 -4.53 1.01
N ARG A 244 16.52 -5.08 -0.21
CA ARG A 244 16.51 -6.54 -0.43
C ARG A 244 17.66 -7.26 0.27
N GLU A 245 18.83 -6.61 0.33
CA GLU A 245 20.02 -7.15 1.00
C GLU A 245 19.86 -7.29 2.52
N ASP A 246 18.94 -6.52 3.11
CA ASP A 246 18.74 -6.47 4.56
C ASP A 246 17.61 -7.40 5.02
N HIS A 247 16.81 -7.94 4.10
CA HIS A 247 15.60 -8.72 4.39
C HIS A 247 15.84 -9.89 5.33
N ASP A 248 16.81 -10.76 5.01
CA ASP A 248 17.09 -11.96 5.80
C ASP A 248 17.62 -11.62 7.20
N GLY A 249 18.48 -10.59 7.29
CA GLY A 249 19.01 -10.11 8.57
C GLY A 249 17.91 -9.53 9.46
N VAL A 250 16.99 -8.76 8.89
CA VAL A 250 15.86 -8.16 9.60
C VAL A 250 14.85 -9.22 10.03
N ALA A 251 14.52 -10.17 9.14
CA ALA A 251 13.62 -11.28 9.45
C ALA A 251 14.17 -12.13 10.60
N ALA A 252 15.43 -12.55 10.51
CA ALA A 252 16.10 -13.33 11.55
C ALA A 252 16.14 -12.58 12.90
N LEU A 253 16.45 -11.27 12.88
CA LEU A 253 16.48 -10.47 14.10
C LEU A 253 15.10 -10.38 14.77
N LEU A 254 14.03 -10.22 13.98
CA LEU A 254 12.65 -10.18 14.47
C LEU A 254 12.09 -11.56 14.84
N GLY A 255 12.85 -12.64 14.64
CA GLY A 255 12.45 -14.00 14.97
C GLY A 255 11.52 -14.66 13.95
N TYR A 256 11.58 -14.22 12.69
CA TYR A 256 10.91 -14.89 11.59
C TYR A 256 11.76 -16.01 11.03
N ASP A 257 11.14 -17.17 10.82
CA ASP A 257 11.77 -18.32 10.15
C ASP A 257 11.79 -18.17 8.62
N ASP A 258 10.98 -17.27 8.08
CA ASP A 258 10.86 -16.99 6.65
C ASP A 258 10.73 -15.48 6.41
N THR A 259 11.59 -14.96 5.54
CA THR A 259 11.61 -13.58 5.08
C THR A 259 10.28 -13.17 4.43
N ASP A 260 9.65 -14.07 3.66
CA ASP A 260 8.38 -13.76 2.99
C ASP A 260 7.26 -13.54 4.02
N LEU A 261 7.28 -14.24 5.16
CA LEU A 261 6.32 -14.03 6.26
C LEU A 261 6.51 -12.67 6.92
N MET A 262 7.75 -12.23 7.13
CA MET A 262 8.05 -10.91 7.69
C MET A 262 7.56 -9.79 6.77
N LEU A 263 7.84 -9.90 5.47
CA LEU A 263 7.40 -8.92 4.48
C LEU A 263 5.87 -8.90 4.32
N THR A 264 5.21 -10.06 4.42
CA THR A 264 3.75 -10.17 4.40
C THR A 264 3.12 -9.47 5.61
N ASP A 265 3.67 -9.67 6.82
CA ASP A 265 3.21 -8.98 8.04
C ASP A 265 3.43 -7.46 7.95
N LEU A 266 4.59 -7.02 7.47
CA LEU A 266 4.87 -5.60 7.22
C LEU A 266 3.87 -5.01 6.21
N SER A 267 3.61 -5.73 5.12
CA SER A 267 2.64 -5.32 4.11
C SER A 267 1.25 -5.13 4.74
N GLN A 268 0.77 -6.12 5.50
CA GLN A 268 -0.52 -6.03 6.18
C GLN A 268 -0.60 -4.84 7.14
N ALA A 269 0.45 -4.60 7.93
CA ALA A 269 0.52 -3.44 8.82
C ALA A 269 0.43 -2.11 8.05
N ALA A 270 1.17 -1.98 6.94
CA ALA A 270 1.13 -0.79 6.11
C ALA A 270 -0.25 -0.56 5.45
N ARG A 271 -0.93 -1.63 5.01
CA ARG A 271 -2.29 -1.57 4.47
C ARG A 271 -3.28 -1.00 5.48
N ILE A 272 -3.23 -1.50 6.72
CA ILE A 272 -4.08 -1.04 7.83
C ILE A 272 -3.87 0.46 8.09
N VAL A 273 -2.62 0.92 8.16
CA VAL A 273 -2.28 2.34 8.38
C VAL A 273 -2.75 3.21 7.20
N GLY A 274 -2.48 2.80 5.97
CA GLY A 274 -2.86 3.54 4.77
C GLY A 274 -4.38 3.68 4.64
N TYR A 275 -5.11 2.59 4.86
CA TYR A 275 -6.58 2.60 4.83
C TYR A 275 -7.18 3.49 5.92
N ALA A 276 -6.61 3.45 7.12
CA ALA A 276 -7.01 4.30 8.24
C ALA A 276 -6.79 5.80 7.96
N LEU A 277 -5.65 6.16 7.35
CA LEU A 277 -5.35 7.53 6.94
C LEU A 277 -6.35 8.01 5.89
N ASP A 278 -6.56 7.24 4.82
CA ASP A 278 -7.42 7.63 3.71
C ASP A 278 -8.86 7.90 4.19
N GLY A 279 -9.41 7.01 5.03
CA GLY A 279 -10.73 7.22 5.63
C GLY A 279 -10.80 8.45 6.53
N THR A 280 -9.73 8.72 7.29
CA THR A 280 -9.63 9.89 8.16
C THR A 280 -9.60 11.20 7.37
N LEU A 281 -8.80 11.26 6.30
CA LEU A 281 -8.70 12.43 5.43
C LEU A 281 -9.99 12.69 4.64
N ARG A 282 -10.68 11.63 4.17
CA ARG A 282 -12.02 11.76 3.55
C ARG A 282 -13.03 12.40 4.50
N ARG A 283 -13.16 11.87 5.72
CA ARG A 283 -14.07 12.43 6.74
C ARG A 283 -13.72 13.89 7.09
N ALA A 284 -12.43 14.19 7.26
CA ALA A 284 -11.97 15.56 7.52
C ALA A 284 -12.38 16.52 6.38
N SER A 285 -12.22 16.10 5.12
CA SER A 285 -12.52 16.90 3.91
C SER A 285 -14.00 17.25 3.78
N GLN A 286 -14.88 16.38 4.24
CA GLN A 286 -16.31 16.61 4.17
C GLN A 286 -16.79 17.53 5.31
N SER A 287 -16.18 17.43 6.49
CA SER A 287 -16.42 18.38 7.60
C SER A 287 -16.15 19.85 7.18
N GLN A 288 -15.18 20.04 6.27
CA GLN A 288 -14.84 21.32 5.64
C GLN A 288 -15.98 21.83 4.74
N ARG A 289 -16.46 20.99 3.81
CA ARG A 289 -17.50 21.35 2.82
C ARG A 289 -18.85 21.67 3.47
N ALA A 290 -19.23 20.97 4.53
CA ALA A 290 -20.51 21.13 5.21
C ALA A 290 -20.76 22.52 5.84
N ARG A 291 -19.73 23.36 6.05
CA ARG A 291 -19.90 24.74 6.57
C ARG A 291 -19.93 25.82 5.49
N VAL A 292 -19.40 25.54 4.31
CA VAL A 292 -19.44 26.49 3.17
C VAL A 292 -20.84 26.49 2.54
N LEU A 293 -21.58 25.38 2.70
CA LEU A 293 -22.89 25.16 2.10
C LEU A 293 -23.93 24.82 3.19
N ARG A 294 -24.62 25.84 3.73
CA ARG A 294 -25.99 25.85 4.32
C ARG A 294 -26.14 26.34 5.77
N VAL A 295 -27.18 27.18 5.95
CA VAL A 295 -27.88 27.46 7.22
C VAL A 295 -29.14 26.57 7.24
N GLY A 296 -29.26 25.64 8.19
CA GLY A 296 -30.44 24.75 8.33
C GLY A 296 -30.15 23.43 9.07
N PRO A 297 -31.18 22.66 9.47
CA PRO A 297 -31.01 21.39 10.19
C PRO A 297 -30.24 20.37 9.35
N ARG A 298 -29.25 19.71 9.98
CA ARG A 298 -28.40 18.66 9.41
C ARG A 298 -29.27 17.50 8.93
N ARG A 299 -29.50 17.38 7.62
CA ARG A 299 -29.91 16.11 6.99
C ARG A 299 -28.69 15.55 6.26
N PRO A 300 -28.31 14.28 6.50
CA PRO A 300 -27.22 13.65 5.76
C PRO A 300 -27.53 13.73 4.26
N SER A 301 -26.57 14.21 3.47
CA SER A 301 -26.65 14.15 2.02
C SER A 301 -26.34 12.72 1.62
N LEU A 302 -27.35 12.01 1.15
CA LEU A 302 -27.24 10.67 0.59
C LEU A 302 -27.53 10.78 -0.89
N GLU A 303 -26.49 10.84 -1.71
CA GLU A 303 -26.63 10.80 -3.16
C GLU A 303 -26.73 9.34 -3.59
N ALA A 304 -27.82 8.96 -4.28
CA ALA A 304 -28.03 7.57 -4.67
C ALA A 304 -27.01 7.14 -5.73
N LEU A 305 -26.25 6.08 -5.43
CA LEU A 305 -25.37 5.42 -6.40
C LEU A 305 -26.10 4.27 -7.13
N GLY A 306 -27.26 3.86 -6.60
CA GLY A 306 -28.10 2.78 -7.14
C GLY A 306 -28.11 1.55 -6.25
N TYR A 307 -29.15 0.71 -6.41
CA TYR A 307 -29.31 -0.56 -5.68
C TYR A 307 -29.17 -0.45 -4.15
N GLY A 308 -29.66 0.65 -3.58
CA GLY A 308 -29.59 0.89 -2.14
C GLY A 308 -28.22 1.34 -1.63
N LEU A 309 -27.25 1.61 -2.51
CA LEU A 309 -26.02 2.30 -2.16
C LEU A 309 -26.16 3.81 -2.31
N PHE A 310 -25.51 4.53 -1.41
CA PHE A 310 -25.47 5.98 -1.39
C PHE A 310 -24.03 6.46 -1.20
N LEU A 311 -23.70 7.58 -1.80
CA LEU A 311 -22.50 8.33 -1.49
C LEU A 311 -22.76 9.15 -0.23
N HIS A 312 -21.98 8.88 0.82
CA HIS A 312 -22.02 9.59 2.09
C HIS A 312 -20.60 9.90 2.55
N ASP A 313 -20.29 11.17 2.79
CA ASP A 313 -18.98 11.62 3.23
C ASP A 313 -17.80 11.11 2.37
N GLY A 314 -18.01 10.99 1.05
CA GLY A 314 -17.00 10.54 0.10
C GLY A 314 -16.76 9.03 0.08
N GLU A 315 -17.60 8.27 0.78
CA GLU A 315 -17.58 6.82 0.81
C GLU A 315 -18.95 6.26 0.38
N ALA A 316 -18.93 5.08 -0.23
CA ALA A 316 -20.14 4.34 -0.55
C ALA A 316 -20.66 3.64 0.72
N VAL A 317 -21.91 3.92 1.08
CA VAL A 317 -22.61 3.35 2.24
C VAL A 317 -23.87 2.60 1.83
N LEU A 318 -24.23 1.58 2.60
CA LEU A 318 -25.55 0.96 2.49
C LEU A 318 -26.63 1.90 3.04
N GLY A 319 -27.71 2.06 2.29
CA GLY A 319 -28.86 2.84 2.68
C GLY A 319 -29.75 2.16 3.72
N PRO A 320 -30.63 2.93 4.37
CA PRO A 320 -31.62 2.38 5.28
C PRO A 320 -32.52 1.35 4.58
N GLY A 321 -32.73 0.19 5.21
CA GLY A 321 -33.59 -0.88 4.68
C GLY A 321 -32.90 -1.84 3.71
N VAL A 322 -31.62 -1.64 3.40
CA VAL A 322 -30.82 -2.66 2.73
C VAL A 322 -30.38 -3.67 3.79
N ASP A 323 -30.83 -4.92 3.63
CA ASP A 323 -30.45 -6.03 4.51
C ASP A 323 -29.40 -6.93 3.83
N PRO A 324 -28.14 -6.91 4.30
CA PRO A 324 -27.11 -7.82 3.81
C PRO A 324 -27.48 -9.30 3.98
N HIS A 325 -28.20 -9.67 5.05
CA HIS A 325 -28.54 -11.07 5.36
C HIS A 325 -29.50 -11.69 4.36
N ALA A 326 -30.24 -10.88 3.62
CA ALA A 326 -31.20 -11.36 2.62
C ALA A 326 -30.59 -11.49 1.21
N ASN A 327 -29.37 -11.01 0.96
CA ASN A 327 -28.84 -10.88 -0.40
C ASN A 327 -27.36 -11.31 -0.55
N PRO A 328 -27.09 -12.53 -1.05
CA PRO A 328 -25.73 -13.03 -1.22
C PRO A 328 -24.93 -12.30 -2.30
N THR A 329 -25.59 -11.61 -3.23
CA THR A 329 -24.92 -10.85 -4.31
C THR A 329 -24.66 -9.39 -3.94
N LEU A 330 -25.12 -8.93 -2.77
CA LEU A 330 -25.05 -7.52 -2.40
C LEU A 330 -23.62 -6.99 -2.36
N ALA A 331 -22.68 -7.78 -1.81
CA ALA A 331 -21.27 -7.39 -1.74
C ALA A 331 -20.66 -7.18 -3.15
N LEU A 332 -20.96 -8.05 -4.12
CA LEU A 332 -20.52 -7.90 -5.51
C LEU A 332 -21.12 -6.65 -6.17
N ARG A 333 -22.44 -6.41 -5.97
CA ARG A 333 -23.11 -5.21 -6.49
C ARG A 333 -22.53 -3.93 -5.89
N ALA A 334 -22.37 -3.90 -4.58
CA ALA A 334 -21.81 -2.78 -3.84
C ALA A 334 -20.40 -2.46 -4.35
N ALA A 335 -19.56 -3.49 -4.49
CA ALA A 335 -18.22 -3.36 -5.02
C ALA A 335 -18.21 -2.79 -6.45
N GLY A 336 -18.99 -3.37 -7.37
CA GLY A 336 -19.01 -2.91 -8.77
C GLY A 336 -19.49 -1.46 -8.91
N ILE A 337 -20.51 -1.05 -8.13
CA ILE A 337 -21.02 0.33 -8.12
C ILE A 337 -19.96 1.29 -7.55
N ALA A 338 -19.37 0.96 -6.41
CA ALA A 338 -18.34 1.78 -5.77
C ALA A 338 -17.10 1.94 -6.67
N ALA A 339 -16.67 0.86 -7.31
CA ALA A 339 -15.49 0.85 -8.19
C ALA A 339 -15.73 1.71 -9.44
N ARG A 340 -16.89 1.60 -10.08
CA ARG A 340 -17.25 2.46 -11.24
C ARG A 340 -17.38 3.94 -10.87
N ALA A 341 -17.86 4.24 -9.67
CA ALA A 341 -17.94 5.60 -9.17
C ALA A 341 -16.59 6.15 -8.66
N GLY A 342 -15.56 5.31 -8.58
CA GLY A 342 -14.24 5.70 -8.07
C GLY A 342 -14.24 6.06 -6.58
N VAL A 343 -15.13 5.44 -5.78
CA VAL A 343 -15.30 5.71 -4.36
C VAL A 343 -15.05 4.44 -3.53
N SER A 344 -14.41 4.58 -2.37
CA SER A 344 -14.23 3.47 -1.44
C SER A 344 -15.52 3.14 -0.71
N LEU A 345 -15.73 1.86 -0.38
CA LEU A 345 -16.80 1.46 0.54
C LEU A 345 -16.43 1.88 1.97
N ALA A 346 -17.40 2.42 2.72
CA ALA A 346 -17.15 2.82 4.09
C ALA A 346 -16.79 1.59 4.97
N PRO A 347 -15.91 1.72 5.98
CA PRO A 347 -15.52 0.61 6.85
C PRO A 347 -16.72 -0.13 7.48
N ALA A 348 -17.73 0.60 7.95
CA ALA A 348 -18.94 0.01 8.49
C ALA A 348 -19.76 -0.76 7.44
N THR A 349 -19.77 -0.27 6.19
CA THR A 349 -20.41 -0.99 5.08
C THR A 349 -19.67 -2.27 4.75
N LEU A 350 -18.34 -2.24 4.70
CA LEU A 350 -17.53 -3.44 4.51
C LEU A 350 -17.75 -4.48 5.61
N ALA A 351 -17.73 -4.05 6.88
CA ALA A 351 -18.00 -4.94 8.02
C ALA A 351 -19.41 -5.57 7.94
N ASN A 352 -20.43 -4.76 7.62
CA ASN A 352 -21.80 -5.25 7.45
C ASN A 352 -21.94 -6.21 6.26
N LEU A 353 -21.24 -5.97 5.16
CA LEU A 353 -21.24 -6.88 4.01
C LEU A 353 -20.53 -8.20 4.34
N ALA A 354 -19.37 -8.13 4.99
CA ALA A 354 -18.55 -9.29 5.34
C ALA A 354 -19.21 -10.22 6.37
N ALA A 355 -19.88 -9.65 7.38
CA ALA A 355 -20.58 -10.40 8.41
C ALA A 355 -22.02 -10.77 8.01
N GLY A 356 -22.63 -9.97 7.14
CA GLY A 356 -24.07 -10.06 6.86
C GLY A 356 -24.43 -10.84 5.61
N CYS A 357 -23.65 -10.77 4.52
CA CYS A 357 -24.00 -11.45 3.28
C CYS A 357 -23.93 -12.98 3.44
N PRO A 358 -24.96 -13.75 3.06
CA PRO A 358 -24.86 -15.20 3.00
C PRO A 358 -23.80 -15.64 1.98
N PRO A 359 -23.17 -16.81 2.16
CA PRO A 359 -22.25 -17.35 1.16
C PRO A 359 -22.98 -17.60 -0.16
N LEU A 360 -22.30 -17.30 -1.27
CA LEU A 360 -22.81 -17.60 -2.61
C LEU A 360 -22.92 -19.13 -2.81
N PRO A 361 -23.98 -19.64 -3.49
CA PRO A 361 -24.06 -21.03 -3.90
C PRO A 361 -22.83 -21.47 -4.69
N GLN A 362 -22.47 -22.74 -4.64
CA GLN A 362 -21.38 -23.31 -5.45
C GLN A 362 -21.94 -24.39 -6.39
N PRO A 363 -21.81 -24.24 -7.72
CA PRO A 363 -21.23 -23.10 -8.42
C PRO A 363 -22.02 -21.79 -8.25
N TRP A 364 -21.36 -20.65 -8.42
CA TRP A 364 -22.03 -19.35 -8.38
C TRP A 364 -23.11 -19.25 -9.46
N PRO A 365 -24.25 -18.60 -9.16
CA PRO A 365 -25.22 -18.23 -10.17
C PRO A 365 -24.63 -17.30 -11.24
N ALA A 366 -25.20 -17.36 -12.46
CA ALA A 366 -24.70 -16.59 -13.61
C ALA A 366 -24.73 -15.06 -13.38
N ASP A 367 -25.69 -14.54 -12.62
CA ASP A 367 -25.77 -13.11 -12.28
C ASP A 367 -24.66 -12.71 -11.30
N ALA A 368 -24.26 -13.59 -10.37
CA ALA A 368 -23.12 -13.34 -9.49
C ALA A 368 -21.79 -13.30 -10.28
N LEU A 369 -21.58 -14.24 -11.21
CA LEU A 369 -20.41 -14.22 -12.10
C LEU A 369 -20.37 -12.96 -12.98
N ALA A 370 -21.52 -12.53 -13.50
CA ALA A 370 -21.64 -11.29 -14.26
C ALA A 370 -21.27 -10.06 -13.42
N LEU A 371 -21.76 -9.98 -12.17
CA LEU A 371 -21.40 -8.89 -11.26
C LEU A 371 -19.90 -8.87 -10.89
N PHE A 372 -19.29 -10.05 -10.77
CA PHE A 372 -17.87 -10.17 -10.50
C PHE A 372 -17.03 -9.72 -11.70
N THR A 373 -17.37 -10.15 -12.91
CA THR A 373 -16.70 -9.69 -14.14
C THR A 373 -16.90 -8.19 -14.39
N ASP A 374 -18.09 -7.66 -14.08
CA ASP A 374 -18.36 -6.21 -14.09
C ASP A 374 -17.51 -5.42 -13.08
N LEU A 375 -17.23 -6.00 -11.91
CA LEU A 375 -16.31 -5.42 -10.94
C LEU A 375 -14.89 -5.40 -11.48
N LEU A 376 -14.40 -6.50 -12.05
CA LEU A 376 -13.06 -6.56 -12.66
C LEU A 376 -12.92 -5.56 -13.82
N ALA A 377 -14.00 -5.30 -14.56
CA ALA A 377 -14.05 -4.33 -15.64
C ALA A 377 -14.17 -2.86 -15.18
N ALA A 378 -14.19 -2.56 -13.87
CA ALA A 378 -14.41 -1.21 -13.35
C ALA A 378 -13.22 -0.24 -13.55
N GLY A 379 -12.09 -0.74 -14.08
CA GLY A 379 -10.90 0.07 -14.34
C GLY A 379 -10.22 0.56 -13.05
N PRO A 380 -9.61 1.75 -13.03
CA PRO A 380 -8.78 2.20 -11.91
C PRO A 380 -9.48 2.24 -10.54
N GLY A 381 -10.81 2.37 -10.50
CA GLY A 381 -11.57 2.34 -9.26
C GLY A 381 -11.59 0.96 -8.57
N LEU A 382 -11.26 -0.12 -9.29
CA LEU A 382 -11.12 -1.48 -8.74
C LEU A 382 -10.09 -1.52 -7.61
N VAL A 383 -8.96 -0.83 -7.76
CA VAL A 383 -7.83 -0.81 -6.82
C VAL A 383 -8.27 -0.53 -5.39
N GLY A 384 -8.95 0.60 -5.17
CA GLY A 384 -9.32 1.04 -3.82
C GLY A 384 -10.47 0.23 -3.22
N VAL A 385 -11.37 -0.27 -4.07
CA VAL A 385 -12.48 -1.11 -3.64
C VAL A 385 -12.02 -2.51 -3.29
N TRP A 386 -11.17 -3.14 -4.12
CA TRP A 386 -10.59 -4.44 -3.86
C TRP A 386 -9.80 -4.45 -2.55
N GLU A 387 -9.03 -3.39 -2.29
CA GLU A 387 -8.27 -3.23 -1.05
C GLU A 387 -9.18 -3.27 0.19
N GLY A 388 -10.30 -2.52 0.17
CA GLY A 388 -11.26 -2.54 1.26
C GLY A 388 -11.97 -3.89 1.43
N LEU A 389 -12.33 -4.54 0.32
CA LEU A 389 -12.94 -5.88 0.34
C LEU A 389 -11.99 -6.94 0.90
N ASP A 390 -10.71 -6.87 0.53
CA ASP A 390 -9.69 -7.83 0.97
C ASP A 390 -9.36 -7.66 2.46
N LEU A 391 -9.20 -6.42 2.93
CA LEU A 391 -9.04 -6.11 4.36
C LEU A 391 -10.25 -6.56 5.20
N ALA A 392 -11.46 -6.51 4.63
CA ALA A 392 -12.67 -7.01 5.28
C ALA A 392 -12.84 -8.53 5.18
N GLY A 393 -11.93 -9.24 4.52
CA GLY A 393 -11.98 -10.70 4.32
C GLY A 393 -12.99 -11.17 3.27
N ILE A 394 -13.66 -10.26 2.55
CA ILE A 394 -14.68 -10.61 1.55
C ILE A 394 -14.06 -11.33 0.36
N ILE A 395 -12.86 -10.90 -0.08
CA ILE A 395 -12.17 -11.55 -1.20
C ILE A 395 -11.83 -13.01 -0.88
N GLU A 396 -11.42 -13.31 0.35
CA GLU A 396 -11.12 -14.68 0.78
C GLU A 396 -12.37 -15.56 0.86
N GLN A 397 -13.53 -14.99 1.17
CA GLN A 397 -14.80 -15.72 1.09
C GLN A 397 -15.14 -16.12 -0.35
N TRP A 398 -14.77 -15.30 -1.34
CA TRP A 398 -15.01 -15.58 -2.76
C TRP A 398 -13.95 -16.51 -3.36
N ILE A 399 -12.69 -16.26 -3.01
CA ILE A 399 -11.50 -16.94 -3.54
C ILE A 399 -10.61 -17.31 -2.34
N PRO A 400 -10.86 -18.45 -1.67
CA PRO A 400 -10.07 -18.86 -0.50
C PRO A 400 -8.57 -18.99 -0.80
N GLU A 401 -8.21 -19.36 -2.03
CA GLU A 401 -6.82 -19.46 -2.48
C GLU A 401 -6.10 -18.10 -2.52
N TRP A 402 -6.84 -16.98 -2.50
CA TRP A 402 -6.26 -15.62 -2.47
C TRP A 402 -5.37 -15.40 -1.25
N ARG A 403 -5.65 -16.07 -0.12
CA ARG A 403 -4.85 -15.96 1.11
C ARG A 403 -3.38 -16.31 0.91
N GLU A 404 -3.07 -17.20 -0.05
CA GLU A 404 -1.72 -17.68 -0.31
C GLU A 404 -0.88 -16.67 -1.12
N VAL A 405 -1.55 -15.76 -1.84
CA VAL A 405 -0.92 -14.71 -2.65
C VAL A 405 -1.09 -13.30 -2.06
N ARG A 406 -1.99 -13.12 -1.10
CA ARG A 406 -2.22 -11.87 -0.38
C ARG A 406 -0.92 -11.37 0.24
N SER A 407 -0.57 -10.11 -0.05
CA SER A 407 0.61 -9.44 0.47
C SER A 407 1.93 -10.18 0.22
N ARG A 408 1.95 -11.17 -0.69
CA ARG A 408 3.13 -12.00 -0.92
C ARG A 408 4.18 -11.23 -1.71
N PRO A 409 5.45 -11.20 -1.26
CA PRO A 409 6.54 -10.57 -2.00
C PRO A 409 6.77 -11.20 -3.38
N GLN A 410 7.25 -10.39 -4.32
CA GLN A 410 7.73 -10.88 -5.60
C GLN A 410 9.26 -10.90 -5.64
N HIS A 411 9.83 -12.02 -6.08
CA HIS A 411 11.28 -12.21 -6.15
C HIS A 411 11.90 -11.71 -7.46
N ASN A 412 11.07 -11.51 -8.50
CA ASN A 412 11.52 -11.00 -9.80
C ASN A 412 11.79 -9.49 -9.74
N ALA A 413 13.04 -9.08 -10.04
CA ALA A 413 13.51 -7.70 -9.89
C ALA A 413 12.72 -6.62 -10.67
N VAL A 414 11.98 -7.01 -11.71
CA VAL A 414 11.15 -6.10 -12.49
C VAL A 414 9.80 -5.78 -11.85
N HIS A 415 9.36 -6.58 -10.88
CA HIS A 415 8.09 -6.32 -10.20
C HIS A 415 8.29 -5.24 -9.15
N ARG A 416 7.34 -4.33 -9.10
CA ARG A 416 7.28 -3.28 -8.08
C ARG A 416 6.32 -3.62 -6.94
N HIS A 417 5.41 -4.56 -7.17
CA HIS A 417 4.23 -4.83 -6.34
C HIS A 417 4.26 -6.25 -5.75
N THR A 418 3.59 -6.45 -4.61
CA THR A 418 3.20 -7.78 -4.11
C THR A 418 2.33 -8.52 -5.12
N VAL A 419 2.25 -9.86 -5.03
CA VAL A 419 1.55 -10.71 -6.01
C VAL A 419 0.08 -10.30 -6.18
N ASP A 420 -0.65 -10.17 -5.07
CA ASP A 420 -2.04 -9.74 -5.04
C ASP A 420 -2.27 -8.38 -5.72
N ARG A 421 -1.45 -7.38 -5.37
CA ARG A 421 -1.53 -6.04 -5.94
C ARG A 421 -1.23 -6.06 -7.44
N HIS A 422 -0.21 -6.83 -7.84
CA HIS A 422 0.15 -7.02 -9.24
C HIS A 422 -1.00 -7.61 -10.05
N SER A 423 -1.67 -8.64 -9.55
CA SER A 423 -2.86 -9.22 -10.21
C SER A 423 -3.97 -8.20 -10.43
N ILE A 424 -4.23 -7.31 -9.46
CA ILE A 424 -5.25 -6.26 -9.62
C ILE A 424 -4.83 -5.18 -10.60
N GLU A 425 -3.55 -4.77 -10.60
CA GLU A 425 -3.02 -3.83 -11.60
C GLU A 425 -3.08 -4.44 -13.01
N ALA A 426 -2.77 -5.74 -13.15
CA ALA A 426 -2.90 -6.47 -14.41
C ALA A 426 -4.36 -6.51 -14.88
N VAL A 427 -5.34 -6.72 -13.99
CA VAL A 427 -6.76 -6.61 -14.33
C VAL A 427 -7.12 -5.21 -14.83
N VAL A 428 -6.62 -4.15 -14.18
CA VAL A 428 -6.89 -2.77 -14.62
C VAL A 428 -6.31 -2.50 -16.01
N VAL A 429 -5.08 -2.94 -16.28
CA VAL A 429 -4.48 -2.81 -17.62
C VAL A 429 -5.24 -3.64 -18.65
N ALA A 430 -5.59 -4.88 -18.32
CA ALA A 430 -6.39 -5.76 -19.17
C ALA A 430 -7.76 -5.15 -19.51
N GLY A 431 -8.35 -4.40 -18.56
CA GLY A 431 -9.56 -3.60 -18.77
C GLY A 431 -9.44 -2.58 -19.89
N GLY A 432 -8.24 -2.04 -20.15
CA GLY A 432 -7.94 -1.17 -21.28
C GLY A 432 -7.84 -1.90 -22.63
N LEU A 433 -7.60 -3.21 -22.60
CA LEU A 433 -7.38 -4.08 -23.77
C LEU A 433 -8.62 -4.87 -24.18
N VAL A 434 -9.75 -4.70 -23.49
CA VAL A 434 -11.00 -5.45 -23.73
C VAL A 434 -11.54 -5.34 -25.15
N ARG A 435 -11.17 -4.27 -25.88
CA ARG A 435 -11.58 -4.05 -27.28
C ARG A 435 -10.76 -4.85 -28.30
N ASP A 436 -9.62 -5.38 -27.88
CA ASP A 436 -8.69 -6.11 -28.75
C ASP A 436 -8.98 -7.62 -28.77
N VAL A 437 -9.92 -8.08 -27.94
CA VAL A 437 -10.25 -9.50 -27.74
C VAL A 437 -11.76 -9.75 -27.90
N GLN A 438 -12.13 -10.98 -28.25
CA GLN A 438 -13.55 -11.36 -28.38
C GLN A 438 -14.20 -11.76 -27.05
N ARG A 439 -13.39 -12.14 -26.06
CA ARG A 439 -13.82 -12.63 -24.74
C ARG A 439 -13.17 -11.81 -23.62
N PRO A 440 -13.58 -10.54 -23.44
CA PRO A 440 -13.00 -9.66 -22.43
C PRO A 440 -13.24 -10.17 -21.00
N ASP A 441 -14.36 -10.85 -20.76
CA ASP A 441 -14.67 -11.54 -19.51
C ASP A 441 -13.58 -12.56 -19.14
N LEU A 442 -13.15 -13.39 -20.10
CA LEU A 442 -12.11 -14.40 -19.87
C LEU A 442 -10.71 -13.79 -19.75
N LEU A 443 -10.43 -12.69 -20.45
CA LEU A 443 -9.18 -11.93 -20.28
C LEU A 443 -9.05 -11.40 -18.85
N LEU A 444 -10.12 -10.82 -18.29
CA LEU A 444 -10.11 -10.27 -16.93
C LEU A 444 -9.95 -11.36 -15.87
N LEU A 445 -10.63 -12.51 -16.03
CA LEU A 445 -10.45 -13.66 -15.17
C LEU A 445 -9.03 -14.24 -15.26
N ALA A 446 -8.46 -14.34 -16.46
CA ALA A 446 -7.08 -14.77 -16.66
C ALA A 446 -6.08 -13.79 -16.02
N ALA A 447 -6.29 -12.48 -16.17
CA ALA A 447 -5.44 -11.46 -15.57
C ALA A 447 -5.46 -11.52 -14.04
N LEU A 448 -6.63 -11.75 -13.42
CA LEU A 448 -6.74 -11.93 -11.98
C LEU A 448 -5.96 -13.16 -11.48
N LEU A 449 -5.97 -14.24 -12.26
CA LEU A 449 -5.50 -15.57 -11.82
C LEU A 449 -4.14 -15.98 -12.37
N HIS A 450 -3.51 -15.20 -13.28
CA HIS A 450 -2.27 -15.62 -13.96
C HIS A 450 -1.15 -16.01 -13.00
N ASP A 451 -1.05 -15.31 -11.88
CA ASP A 451 -0.03 -15.49 -10.84
C ASP A 451 -0.54 -16.22 -9.59
N ILE A 452 -1.74 -16.81 -9.61
CA ILE A 452 -2.34 -17.46 -8.42
C ILE A 452 -1.51 -18.63 -7.89
N GLY A 453 -0.60 -19.17 -8.71
CA GLY A 453 0.33 -20.24 -8.34
C GLY A 453 1.63 -19.77 -7.70
N LYS A 454 1.86 -18.45 -7.52
CA LYS A 454 3.03 -17.91 -6.81
C LYS A 454 2.87 -18.12 -5.31
N VAL A 455 2.90 -19.37 -4.87
CA VAL A 455 2.78 -19.78 -3.46
C VAL A 455 4.13 -20.24 -2.92
N ALA A 456 4.25 -20.43 -1.61
CA ALA A 456 5.49 -20.88 -0.99
C ALA A 456 5.96 -22.22 -1.57
N GLY A 457 7.24 -22.29 -1.94
CA GLY A 457 7.88 -23.50 -2.48
C GLY A 457 7.55 -23.84 -3.94
N ALA A 458 6.78 -23.01 -4.66
CA ALA A 458 6.50 -23.24 -6.07
C ALA A 458 7.73 -22.98 -6.96
N ALA A 459 8.13 -23.97 -7.75
CA ALA A 459 9.22 -23.83 -8.72
C ALA A 459 8.75 -23.20 -10.05
N ASP A 460 7.59 -23.63 -10.54
CA ASP A 460 6.90 -23.05 -11.70
C ASP A 460 5.49 -22.64 -11.29
N HIS A 461 5.27 -21.33 -11.15
CA HIS A 461 4.00 -20.80 -10.67
C HIS A 461 2.89 -20.89 -11.73
N ALA A 462 3.21 -21.00 -13.02
CA ALA A 462 2.21 -21.16 -14.07
C ALA A 462 1.64 -22.58 -14.05
N GLU A 463 2.50 -23.59 -13.88
CA GLU A 463 2.08 -24.99 -13.72
C GLU A 463 1.30 -25.23 -12.43
N VAL A 464 1.73 -24.63 -11.31
CA VAL A 464 1.02 -24.70 -10.03
C VAL A 464 -0.30 -23.93 -10.09
N GLY A 465 -0.33 -22.78 -10.79
CA GLY A 465 -1.49 -21.90 -10.88
C GLY A 465 -2.65 -22.47 -11.71
N ALA A 466 -2.36 -23.24 -12.77
CA ALA A 466 -3.38 -23.81 -13.65
C ALA A 466 -4.45 -24.68 -12.93
N PRO A 467 -4.11 -25.69 -12.10
CA PRO A 467 -5.11 -26.47 -11.36
C PRO A 467 -5.79 -25.66 -10.25
N VAL A 468 -5.14 -24.62 -9.71
CA VAL A 468 -5.75 -23.70 -8.75
C VAL A 468 -6.83 -22.86 -9.43
N ALA A 469 -6.51 -22.31 -10.61
CA ALA A 469 -7.45 -21.55 -11.43
C ALA A 469 -8.66 -22.40 -11.83
N ASP A 470 -8.48 -23.68 -12.20
CA ASP A 470 -9.59 -24.58 -12.52
C ASP A 470 -10.58 -24.72 -11.35
N ARG A 471 -10.07 -24.93 -10.13
CA ARG A 471 -10.93 -25.00 -8.93
C ARG A 471 -11.68 -23.69 -8.67
N ILE A 472 -10.99 -22.55 -8.79
CA ILE A 472 -11.61 -21.23 -8.59
C ILE A 472 -12.70 -21.02 -9.63
N LEU A 473 -12.41 -21.22 -10.91
CA LEU A 473 -13.36 -21.00 -12.00
C LEU A 473 -14.57 -21.93 -11.93
N GLY A 474 -14.37 -23.19 -11.52
CA GLY A 474 -15.47 -24.12 -11.24
C GLY A 474 -16.39 -23.63 -10.12
N ARG A 475 -15.82 -23.08 -9.03
CA ARG A 475 -16.57 -22.46 -7.94
C ARG A 475 -17.35 -21.23 -8.39
N LEU A 476 -16.73 -20.40 -9.23
CA LEU A 476 -17.35 -19.20 -9.81
C LEU A 476 -18.40 -19.51 -10.88
N GLY A 477 -18.65 -20.78 -11.22
CA GLY A 477 -19.67 -21.19 -12.19
C GLY A 477 -19.30 -20.93 -13.65
N VAL A 478 -18.01 -20.80 -13.97
CA VAL A 478 -17.54 -20.65 -15.35
C VAL A 478 -17.73 -21.96 -16.12
N ALA A 479 -18.33 -21.87 -17.31
CA ALA A 479 -18.61 -23.02 -18.17
C ALA A 479 -17.33 -23.78 -18.55
N ASP A 480 -17.40 -25.11 -18.71
CA ASP A 480 -16.22 -25.97 -18.88
C ASP A 480 -15.28 -25.54 -20.03
N ALA A 481 -15.83 -25.14 -21.17
CA ALA A 481 -15.04 -24.69 -22.32
C ALA A 481 -14.27 -23.39 -22.03
N ASP A 482 -14.95 -22.44 -21.37
CA ASP A 482 -14.37 -21.16 -20.98
C ASP A 482 -13.34 -21.34 -19.86
N ARG A 483 -13.63 -22.24 -18.91
CA ARG A 483 -12.72 -22.62 -17.83
C ARG A 483 -11.44 -23.23 -18.38
N ALA A 484 -11.53 -24.17 -19.32
CA ALA A 484 -10.37 -24.77 -19.97
C ALA A 484 -9.50 -23.74 -20.70
N LEU A 485 -10.13 -22.73 -21.33
CA LEU A 485 -9.43 -21.62 -21.97
C LEU A 485 -8.68 -20.75 -20.95
N VAL A 486 -9.32 -20.32 -19.87
CA VAL A 486 -8.66 -19.51 -18.83
C VAL A 486 -7.54 -20.30 -18.14
N VAL A 487 -7.74 -21.58 -17.83
CA VAL A 487 -6.70 -22.46 -17.25
C VAL A 487 -5.49 -22.55 -18.18
N ARG A 488 -5.71 -22.64 -19.50
CA ARG A 488 -4.62 -22.61 -20.48
C ARG A 488 -3.92 -21.25 -20.50
N LEU A 489 -4.64 -20.14 -20.44
CA LEU A 489 -4.04 -18.81 -20.38
C LEU A 489 -3.17 -18.65 -19.13
N VAL A 490 -3.65 -19.10 -17.96
CA VAL A 490 -2.86 -19.12 -16.71
C VAL A 490 -1.62 -20.00 -16.86
N ARG A 491 -1.74 -21.18 -17.47
CA ARG A 491 -0.58 -22.07 -17.70
C ARG A 491 0.46 -21.46 -18.64
N GLU A 492 0.04 -20.73 -19.65
CA GLU A 492 0.89 -20.29 -20.77
C GLU A 492 1.25 -18.81 -20.71
N HIS A 493 0.92 -18.07 -19.62
CA HIS A 493 1.02 -16.60 -19.59
C HIS A 493 2.44 -16.07 -19.83
N LEU A 494 3.48 -16.85 -19.49
CA LEU A 494 4.89 -16.52 -19.75
C LEU A 494 5.36 -16.92 -21.16
N THR A 495 4.69 -17.89 -21.79
CA THR A 495 5.17 -18.54 -23.02
C THR A 495 5.40 -17.54 -24.15
N LEU A 496 4.48 -16.59 -24.35
CA LEU A 496 4.59 -15.65 -25.46
C LEU A 496 5.78 -14.69 -25.29
N VAL A 497 5.99 -14.14 -24.08
CA VAL A 497 7.11 -13.22 -23.84
C VAL A 497 8.45 -13.94 -23.87
N GLU A 498 8.51 -15.17 -23.36
CA GLU A 498 9.73 -15.99 -23.41
C GLU A 498 10.13 -16.35 -24.83
N LEU A 499 9.17 -16.83 -25.65
CA LEU A 499 9.44 -17.13 -27.06
C LEU A 499 9.85 -15.86 -27.82
N ALA A 500 9.15 -14.74 -27.61
CA ALA A 500 9.41 -13.49 -28.32
C ALA A 500 10.80 -12.90 -28.01
N THR A 501 11.30 -13.09 -26.79
CA THR A 501 12.56 -12.49 -26.32
C THR A 501 13.77 -13.40 -26.44
N ARG A 502 13.57 -14.73 -26.47
CA ARG A 502 14.68 -15.72 -26.43
C ARG A 502 14.84 -16.54 -27.71
N ARG A 503 13.90 -16.46 -28.66
CA ARG A 503 13.90 -17.30 -29.87
C ARG A 503 13.72 -16.47 -31.13
N ASP A 504 14.11 -17.04 -32.28
CA ASP A 504 13.81 -16.42 -33.58
C ASP A 504 12.30 -16.59 -33.88
N PRO A 505 11.55 -15.50 -34.14
CA PRO A 505 10.13 -15.56 -34.47
C PRO A 505 9.81 -16.25 -35.80
N HIS A 506 10.79 -16.45 -36.69
CA HIS A 506 10.60 -17.12 -37.99
C HIS A 506 11.02 -18.60 -37.96
N ASP A 507 11.62 -19.08 -36.87
CA ASP A 507 11.94 -20.51 -36.72
C ASP A 507 10.63 -21.33 -36.66
N PRO A 508 10.44 -22.32 -37.54
CA PRO A 508 9.30 -23.21 -37.52
C PRO A 508 9.04 -23.87 -36.16
N ALA A 509 10.10 -24.15 -35.38
CA ALA A 509 9.97 -24.71 -34.03
C ALA A 509 9.32 -23.71 -33.06
N THR A 510 9.75 -22.45 -33.08
CA THR A 510 9.13 -21.36 -32.27
C THR A 510 7.64 -21.21 -32.59
N VAL A 511 7.29 -21.19 -33.88
CA VAL A 511 5.90 -21.05 -34.33
C VAL A 511 5.07 -22.29 -33.95
N ALA A 512 5.66 -23.49 -34.00
CA ALA A 512 5.01 -24.71 -33.57
C ALA A 512 4.74 -24.72 -32.05
N SER A 513 5.71 -24.29 -31.23
CA SER A 513 5.56 -24.14 -29.78
C SER A 513 4.44 -23.15 -29.44
N LEU A 514 4.44 -21.96 -30.06
CA LEU A 514 3.36 -20.99 -29.87
C LEU A 514 2.00 -21.55 -30.29
N SER A 515 1.94 -22.24 -31.44
CA SER A 515 0.70 -22.86 -31.93
C SER A 515 0.17 -23.92 -30.96
N ALA A 516 1.05 -24.68 -30.31
CA ALA A 516 0.69 -25.68 -29.31
C ALA A 516 0.19 -25.04 -28.00
N ALA A 517 0.86 -23.98 -27.53
CA ALA A 517 0.46 -23.22 -26.35
C ALA A 517 -0.97 -22.66 -26.48
N VAL A 518 -1.35 -22.21 -27.68
CA VAL A 518 -2.69 -21.64 -27.95
C VAL A 518 -3.69 -22.64 -28.53
N ASP A 519 -3.37 -23.94 -28.54
CA ASP A 519 -4.19 -25.02 -29.12
C ASP A 519 -4.69 -24.75 -30.54
N GLY A 520 -3.85 -24.10 -31.35
CA GLY A 520 -4.20 -23.72 -32.72
C GLY A 520 -5.29 -22.65 -32.85
N SER A 521 -5.73 -22.02 -31.76
CA SER A 521 -6.81 -21.04 -31.74
C SER A 521 -6.30 -19.60 -31.91
N LEU A 522 -6.89 -18.88 -32.86
CA LEU A 522 -6.64 -17.43 -33.03
C LEU A 522 -7.19 -16.61 -31.87
N GLU A 523 -8.29 -17.06 -31.24
CA GLU A 523 -8.89 -16.40 -30.09
C GLU A 523 -7.99 -16.54 -28.85
N THR A 524 -7.48 -17.75 -28.58
CA THR A 524 -6.53 -17.99 -27.48
C THR A 524 -5.24 -17.19 -27.69
N LEU A 525 -4.74 -17.08 -28.93
CA LEU A 525 -3.57 -16.26 -29.23
C LEU A 525 -3.82 -14.77 -28.96
N ALA A 526 -5.00 -14.24 -29.30
CA ALA A 526 -5.36 -12.85 -29.02
C ALA A 526 -5.45 -12.58 -27.51
N LEU A 527 -6.09 -13.49 -26.75
CA LEU A 527 -6.18 -13.41 -25.30
C LEU A 527 -4.81 -13.51 -24.63
N LEU A 528 -3.97 -14.47 -25.05
CA LEU A 528 -2.61 -14.63 -24.52
C LEU A 528 -1.77 -13.38 -24.79
N ARG A 529 -1.88 -12.80 -25.99
CA ARG A 529 -1.20 -11.54 -26.34
C ARG A 529 -1.60 -10.38 -25.43
N ALA A 530 -2.90 -10.22 -25.17
CA ALA A 530 -3.42 -9.17 -24.30
C ALA A 530 -3.02 -9.40 -22.84
N LEU A 531 -3.07 -10.65 -22.36
CA LEU A 531 -2.63 -11.02 -21.02
C LEU A 531 -1.15 -10.71 -20.79
N THR A 532 -0.28 -11.09 -21.75
CA THR A 532 1.16 -10.79 -21.69
C THR A 532 1.44 -9.29 -21.65
N GLU A 533 0.66 -8.47 -22.36
CA GLU A 533 0.77 -7.00 -22.27
C GLU A 533 0.38 -6.48 -20.90
N ALA A 534 -0.78 -6.93 -20.42
CA ALA A 534 -1.35 -6.47 -19.16
C ALA A 534 -0.42 -6.78 -17.98
N ASP A 535 0.08 -8.02 -17.92
CA ASP A 535 1.04 -8.48 -16.92
C ASP A 535 2.34 -7.63 -16.95
N ALA A 536 2.97 -7.49 -18.13
CA ALA A 536 4.21 -6.75 -18.24
C ALA A 536 4.05 -5.24 -17.94
N CYS A 537 2.93 -4.63 -18.36
CA CYS A 537 2.62 -3.23 -18.04
C CYS A 537 2.40 -3.03 -16.53
N ALA A 538 1.71 -3.98 -15.87
CA ALA A 538 1.44 -3.94 -14.44
C ALA A 538 2.72 -4.10 -13.59
N ALA A 539 3.66 -4.94 -14.04
CA ALA A 539 4.95 -5.11 -13.38
C ALA A 539 5.76 -3.80 -13.38
N GLY A 540 5.71 -3.03 -14.48
CA GLY A 540 6.23 -1.67 -14.56
C GLY A 540 6.86 -1.31 -15.92
N PRO A 541 7.30 -0.05 -16.09
CA PRO A 541 7.84 0.42 -17.38
C PRO A 541 9.12 -0.30 -17.81
N ALA A 542 9.90 -0.83 -16.86
CA ALA A 542 11.07 -1.66 -17.15
C ALA A 542 10.69 -3.06 -17.65
N ALA A 543 9.47 -3.54 -17.36
CA ALA A 543 8.94 -4.82 -17.81
C ALA A 543 8.32 -4.74 -19.21
N TRP A 544 7.65 -3.64 -19.57
CA TRP A 544 7.09 -3.42 -20.91
C TRP A 544 7.74 -2.23 -21.63
N THR A 545 8.79 -2.50 -22.41
CA THR A 545 9.49 -1.49 -23.23
C THR A 545 9.02 -1.53 -24.68
N ASP A 546 9.21 -0.44 -25.43
CA ASP A 546 8.91 -0.37 -26.87
C ASP A 546 9.52 -1.53 -27.66
N TRP A 547 10.74 -1.92 -27.30
CA TRP A 547 11.44 -3.05 -27.91
C TRP A 547 10.74 -4.39 -27.61
N ARG A 548 10.34 -4.65 -26.36
CA ARG A 548 9.60 -5.88 -26.01
C ARG A 548 8.24 -5.92 -26.69
N ALA A 549 7.53 -4.79 -26.74
CA ALA A 549 6.25 -4.68 -27.44
C ALA A 549 6.37 -5.07 -28.92
N GLN A 550 7.44 -4.60 -29.60
CA GLN A 550 7.71 -4.96 -31.00
C GLN A 550 8.01 -6.45 -31.19
N LEU A 551 8.79 -7.06 -30.30
CA LEU A 551 9.10 -8.49 -30.36
C LEU A 551 7.85 -9.34 -30.21
N VAL A 552 7.04 -9.06 -29.20
CA VAL A 552 5.78 -9.77 -28.94
C VAL A 552 4.82 -9.58 -30.12
N ALA A 553 4.64 -8.35 -30.62
CA ALA A 553 3.79 -8.08 -31.78
C ALA A 553 4.25 -8.85 -33.04
N ARG A 554 5.57 -8.92 -33.29
CA ARG A 554 6.14 -9.66 -34.42
C ARG A 554 5.82 -11.16 -34.30
N LEU A 555 6.11 -11.78 -33.16
CA LEU A 555 5.85 -13.21 -32.97
C LEU A 555 4.36 -13.53 -33.07
N THR A 556 3.49 -12.70 -32.48
CA THR A 556 2.03 -12.86 -32.59
C THR A 556 1.55 -12.78 -34.04
N ALA A 557 2.09 -11.85 -34.85
CA ALA A 557 1.73 -11.74 -36.26
C ALA A 557 2.14 -12.97 -37.08
N VAL A 558 3.36 -13.48 -36.85
CA VAL A 558 3.85 -14.71 -37.50
C VAL A 558 3.00 -15.92 -37.09
N GLY A 559 2.73 -16.08 -35.79
CA GLY A 559 1.88 -17.15 -35.26
C GLY A 559 0.46 -17.10 -35.86
N ALA A 560 -0.17 -15.92 -35.86
CA ALA A 560 -1.51 -15.76 -36.42
C ALA A 560 -1.59 -16.11 -37.91
N ARG A 561 -0.56 -15.76 -38.69
CA ARG A 561 -0.46 -16.16 -40.10
C ARG A 561 -0.39 -17.68 -40.25
N ALA A 562 0.50 -18.33 -39.50
CA ALA A 562 0.67 -19.78 -39.56
C ALA A 562 -0.62 -20.54 -39.16
N LEU A 563 -1.35 -20.05 -38.15
CA LEU A 563 -2.63 -20.63 -37.74
C LEU A 563 -3.71 -20.50 -38.82
N ARG A 564 -3.80 -19.35 -39.50
CA ARG A 564 -4.72 -19.14 -40.63
C ARG A 564 -4.40 -20.07 -41.79
N GLU A 565 -3.12 -20.20 -42.15
CA GLU A 565 -2.66 -21.08 -43.22
C GLU A 565 -2.98 -22.56 -42.91
N ARG A 566 -2.76 -23.02 -41.67
CA ARG A 566 -3.13 -24.37 -41.22
C ARG A 566 -4.64 -24.60 -41.28
N ARG A 567 -5.45 -23.62 -40.84
CA ARG A 567 -6.92 -23.71 -40.91
C ARG A 567 -7.41 -23.79 -42.35
N ALA A 568 -6.85 -22.98 -43.25
CA ALA A 568 -7.15 -23.02 -44.68
C ALA A 568 -6.77 -24.38 -45.29
N ALA A 569 -5.57 -24.89 -45.00
CA ALA A 569 -5.12 -26.20 -45.50
C ALA A 569 -6.01 -27.36 -45.01
N ARG A 570 -6.50 -27.31 -43.75
CA ARG A 570 -7.43 -28.31 -43.22
C ARG A 570 -8.81 -28.24 -43.89
N ALA A 571 -9.32 -27.02 -44.15
CA ALA A 571 -10.57 -26.81 -44.86
C ALA A 571 -10.53 -27.35 -46.30
N VAL A 572 -9.41 -27.15 -47.01
CA VAL A 572 -9.19 -27.69 -48.36
C VAL A 572 -9.17 -29.22 -48.36
N ARG A 573 -8.50 -29.86 -47.40
CA ARG A 573 -8.47 -31.33 -47.27
C ARG A 573 -9.85 -31.92 -46.95
N CYS A 574 -10.66 -31.27 -46.11
CA CYS A 574 -12.01 -31.72 -45.80
C CYS A 574 -13.03 -31.43 -46.91
N GLY A 575 -12.83 -30.37 -47.71
CA GLY A 575 -13.68 -30.01 -48.84
C GLY A 575 -13.41 -30.80 -50.12
N GLY A 576 -12.16 -31.23 -50.34
CA GLY A 576 -11.77 -32.06 -51.49
C GLY A 576 -12.41 -33.46 -51.50
N GLY A 577 -12.61 -34.06 -50.32
CA GLY A 577 -13.22 -35.39 -50.19
C GLY A 577 -14.70 -35.49 -50.59
N ARG A 578 -15.42 -34.36 -50.70
CA ARG A 578 -16.83 -34.35 -51.15
C ARG A 578 -17.01 -34.15 -52.66
N ARG A 579 -15.97 -33.77 -53.41
CA ARG A 579 -16.06 -33.61 -54.88
C ARG A 579 -15.69 -34.87 -55.66
N ASP A 580 -14.89 -35.77 -55.08
CA ASP A 580 -14.46 -37.01 -55.75
C ASP A 580 -15.46 -38.18 -55.69
N GLN A 581 -16.55 -38.08 -54.92
CA GLN A 581 -17.59 -39.11 -54.89
C GLN A 581 -18.71 -38.91 -55.93
N ARG A 582 -18.72 -37.80 -56.68
CA ARG A 582 -19.73 -37.53 -57.72
C ARG A 582 -19.35 -37.99 -59.13
N TRP A 583 -18.15 -38.55 -59.33
CA TRP A 583 -17.65 -38.99 -60.65
C TRP A 583 -17.45 -40.52 -60.78
N ARG A 584 -18.02 -41.33 -59.87
CA ARG A 584 -17.98 -42.81 -59.94
C ARG A 584 -19.37 -43.47 -59.98
N ALA A 585 -20.39 -42.74 -60.44
CA ALA A 585 -21.69 -43.30 -60.76
C ALA A 585 -22.23 -42.57 -62.00
N GLY A 586 -21.84 -43.07 -63.17
CA GLY A 586 -22.27 -42.62 -64.49
C GLY A 586 -22.02 -43.73 -65.48
#